data_AF-A0A357I130-F1
#
_entry.id   AF-A0A357I130-F1
#
_cell.length_a   1.000
_cell.length_b   1.000
_cell.length_c   1.000
_cell.angle_alpha   90.00
_cell.angle_beta   90.00
_cell.angle_gamma   90.00
#
_symmetry.space_group_name_H-M   'P 1'
#
loop_
_entity.id
_entity.type
_entity.pdbx_description
1 polymer ?
#
loop_
_entity_poly.entity_id
_entity_poly.type
_entity_poly.pdbx_seq_one_letter_code
_entity_poly.pdbx_strand_id
1 'polypeptide(L)'
;MLDEQPQVIEGAAAIVDSESNGMLSYSIIDSSELYGGQLKSAHRGVALHPNGAVQIEDQIETLQKQAEVRWAMVTYAKVTIESARRATLRQDGEVLSLEVVAPVDVQLEIFEIAQPPNDYDTPNPGAKMIGFTLSLKPSAKETHIRVVLIPGGPDAAGQNFPAMTDWNSSPTSDDSPL
;
A
#
# COMPACT_ATOMS: atom_id res chain seq x y z
N MET A 1 3.39 7.82 -5.20
CA MET A 1 4.04 8.99 -5.85
C MET A 1 5.25 9.37 -5.03
N LEU A 2 6.35 9.75 -5.67
CA LEU A 2 7.59 10.16 -5.02
C LEU A 2 7.86 11.62 -5.39
N ASP A 3 8.05 12.50 -4.40
CA ASP A 3 8.40 13.92 -4.58
C ASP A 3 7.53 14.70 -5.61
N GLU A 4 6.25 14.32 -5.78
CA GLU A 4 5.36 14.81 -6.85
C GLU A 4 5.91 14.65 -8.29
N GLN A 5 6.83 13.71 -8.48
CA GLN A 5 7.44 13.42 -9.77
C GLN A 5 6.78 12.21 -10.46
N PRO A 6 6.70 12.23 -11.80
CA PRO A 6 6.31 11.06 -12.57
C PRO A 6 7.34 9.93 -12.44
N GLN A 7 6.88 8.71 -12.74
CA GLN A 7 7.77 7.56 -12.87
C GLN A 7 8.66 7.69 -14.11
N VAL A 8 9.81 7.02 -14.09
CA VAL A 8 10.72 6.93 -15.24
C VAL A 8 10.06 6.12 -16.34
N ILE A 9 9.85 6.73 -17.51
CA ILE A 9 9.10 6.14 -18.65
C ILE A 9 9.73 4.84 -19.16
N GLU A 10 11.07 4.75 -19.13
CA GLU A 10 11.81 3.58 -19.60
C GLU A 10 11.94 2.49 -18.52
N GLY A 11 11.50 2.74 -17.29
CA GLY A 11 11.64 1.79 -16.19
C GLY A 11 10.66 0.62 -16.32
N ALA A 12 11.12 -0.58 -15.96
CA ALA A 12 10.26 -1.75 -15.84
C ALA A 12 9.77 -1.97 -14.40
N ALA A 13 8.69 -2.75 -14.28
CA ALA A 13 8.25 -3.31 -13.01
C ALA A 13 7.96 -4.80 -13.17
N ALA A 14 8.91 -5.64 -12.78
CA ALA A 14 8.81 -7.09 -12.96
C ALA A 14 8.20 -7.76 -11.73
N ILE A 15 7.39 -8.80 -11.94
CA ILE A 15 7.02 -9.72 -10.86
C ILE A 15 8.25 -10.58 -10.57
N VAL A 16 8.78 -10.48 -9.35
CA VAL A 16 10.00 -11.16 -8.91
C VAL A 16 9.72 -12.37 -8.01
N ASP A 17 8.53 -12.44 -7.43
CA ASP A 17 8.04 -13.61 -6.68
C ASP A 17 6.50 -13.66 -6.71
N SER A 18 5.94 -14.85 -6.63
CA SER A 18 4.49 -15.05 -6.57
C SER A 18 4.11 -16.46 -6.12
N GLU A 19 3.01 -16.57 -5.37
CA GLU A 19 2.39 -17.83 -4.98
C GLU A 19 0.86 -17.73 -5.18
N SER A 20 0.24 -18.80 -5.67
CA SER A 20 -1.20 -18.86 -5.94
C SER A 20 -1.90 -20.08 -5.34
N ASN A 21 -1.15 -21.08 -4.88
CA ASN A 21 -1.66 -22.38 -4.42
C ASN A 21 -1.36 -22.63 -2.94
N GLY A 22 -0.60 -21.75 -2.28
CA GLY A 22 -0.30 -21.80 -0.86
C GLY A 22 -1.42 -21.27 0.04
N MET A 23 -1.18 -21.27 1.36
CA MET A 23 -2.10 -20.69 2.35
C MET A 23 -2.24 -19.16 2.21
N LEU A 24 -1.24 -18.51 1.63
CA LEU A 24 -1.26 -17.09 1.29
C LEU A 24 -0.97 -16.97 -0.20
N SER A 25 -1.90 -16.37 -0.95
CA SER A 25 -1.65 -16.01 -2.35
C SER A 25 -1.04 -14.61 -2.40
N TYR A 26 0.04 -14.42 -3.15
CA TYR A 26 0.70 -13.12 -3.26
C TYR A 26 1.45 -12.92 -4.57
N SER A 27 1.84 -11.68 -4.83
CA SER A 27 2.83 -11.32 -5.85
C SER A 27 3.69 -10.17 -5.34
N ILE A 28 5.00 -10.26 -5.60
CA ILE A 28 5.98 -9.21 -5.29
C ILE A 28 6.47 -8.63 -6.61
N ILE A 29 6.37 -7.32 -6.73
CA ILE A 29 6.78 -6.54 -7.89
C ILE A 29 8.02 -5.75 -7.49
N ASP A 30 9.12 -5.90 -8.23
CA ASP A 30 10.23 -4.96 -8.17
C ASP A 30 9.91 -3.77 -9.08
N SER A 31 9.75 -2.60 -8.47
CA SER A 31 9.44 -1.33 -9.13
C SER A 31 10.60 -0.34 -9.09
N SER A 32 11.82 -0.82 -8.76
CA SER A 32 12.98 0.03 -8.52
C SER A 32 13.34 0.90 -9.73
N GLU A 33 13.22 0.36 -10.96
CA GLU A 33 13.51 1.11 -12.18
C GLU A 33 12.54 2.27 -12.43
N LEU A 34 11.27 2.13 -12.04
CA LEU A 34 10.27 3.20 -12.15
C LEU A 34 10.63 4.43 -11.31
N TYR A 35 11.46 4.26 -10.29
CA TYR A 35 11.93 5.32 -9.39
C TYR A 35 13.45 5.50 -9.46
N GLY A 36 14.08 5.12 -10.57
CA GLY A 36 15.51 5.28 -10.80
C GLY A 36 15.96 6.72 -10.57
N GLY A 37 17.01 6.90 -9.76
CA GLY A 37 17.51 8.22 -9.37
C GLY A 37 16.71 8.94 -8.28
N GLN A 38 15.56 8.39 -7.87
CA GLN A 38 14.75 8.87 -6.73
C GLN A 38 14.93 7.94 -5.52
N LEU A 39 14.79 6.64 -5.72
CA LEU A 39 14.94 5.59 -4.72
C LEU A 39 16.13 4.68 -5.05
N LYS A 40 16.64 3.98 -4.03
CA LYS A 40 17.65 2.93 -4.20
C LYS A 40 16.98 1.61 -4.60
N SER A 41 15.85 1.30 -3.97
CA SER A 41 15.00 0.15 -4.32
C SER A 41 13.55 0.43 -3.90
N ALA A 42 12.62 -0.20 -4.59
CA ALA A 42 11.19 -0.13 -4.29
C ALA A 42 10.51 -1.44 -4.69
N HIS A 43 10.03 -2.20 -3.71
CA HIS A 43 9.25 -3.41 -3.94
C HIS A 43 7.82 -3.22 -3.46
N ARG A 44 6.85 -3.73 -4.22
CA ARG A 44 5.44 -3.78 -3.82
C ARG A 44 4.98 -5.23 -3.76
N GLY A 45 4.60 -5.66 -2.59
CA GLY A 45 3.87 -6.90 -2.37
C GLY A 45 2.37 -6.67 -2.33
N VAL A 46 1.62 -7.56 -2.94
CA VAL A 46 0.17 -7.66 -2.77
C VAL A 46 -0.17 -9.09 -2.39
N ALA A 47 -0.83 -9.29 -1.26
CA ALA A 47 -1.26 -10.60 -0.77
C ALA A 47 -2.78 -10.65 -0.55
N LEU A 48 -3.39 -11.75 -0.95
CA LEU A 48 -4.80 -12.08 -0.71
C LEU A 48 -4.87 -13.14 0.38
N HIS A 49 -5.48 -12.77 1.50
CA HIS A 49 -5.64 -13.62 2.67
C HIS A 49 -6.86 -14.55 2.52
N PRO A 50 -6.87 -15.73 3.18
CA PRO A 50 -8.01 -16.67 3.12
C PRO A 50 -9.36 -16.08 3.54
N ASN A 51 -9.35 -15.05 4.38
CA ASN A 51 -10.56 -14.35 4.81
C ASN A 51 -11.01 -13.23 3.84
N GLY A 52 -10.36 -13.10 2.69
CA GLY A 52 -10.66 -12.10 1.67
C GLY A 52 -10.00 -10.73 1.88
N ALA A 53 -9.25 -10.53 2.97
CA ALA A 53 -8.49 -9.31 3.16
C ALA A 53 -7.34 -9.20 2.14
N VAL A 54 -7.06 -7.98 1.68
CA VAL A 54 -5.92 -7.68 0.81
C VAL A 54 -4.89 -6.90 1.61
N GLN A 55 -3.66 -7.40 1.65
CA GLN A 55 -2.53 -6.69 2.22
C GLN A 55 -1.65 -6.14 1.08
N ILE A 56 -1.35 -4.85 1.14
CA ILE A 56 -0.39 -4.19 0.27
C ILE A 56 0.78 -3.76 1.15
N GLU A 57 1.99 -4.21 0.82
CA GLU A 57 3.20 -3.81 1.52
C GLU A 57 4.22 -3.27 0.54
N ASP A 58 4.63 -2.01 0.73
CA ASP A 58 5.73 -1.39 0.00
C ASP A 58 7.00 -1.43 0.86
N GLN A 59 8.11 -1.90 0.30
CA GLN A 59 9.45 -1.83 0.89
C GLN A 59 10.32 -0.88 0.09
N ILE A 60 10.80 0.17 0.75
CA ILE A 60 11.50 1.29 0.10
C ILE A 60 12.86 1.53 0.76
N GLU A 61 13.91 1.64 -0.05
CA GLU A 61 15.20 2.21 0.36
C GLU A 61 15.43 3.55 -0.32
N THR A 62 15.85 4.56 0.43
CA THR A 62 16.21 5.86 -0.14
C THR A 62 17.69 5.93 -0.55
N LEU A 63 17.97 6.84 -1.48
CA LEU A 63 19.32 7.28 -1.81
C LEU A 63 19.88 8.19 -0.70
N GLN A 64 21.02 8.84 -0.93
CA GLN A 64 21.62 9.82 -0.01
C GLN A 64 20.87 11.18 0.04
N LYS A 65 19.56 11.18 -0.21
CA LYS A 65 18.67 12.34 -0.15
C LYS A 65 17.35 11.97 0.52
N GLN A 66 16.69 12.96 1.10
CA GLN A 66 15.32 12.80 1.59
C GLN A 66 14.39 12.52 0.39
N ALA A 67 13.32 11.78 0.64
CA ALA A 67 12.25 11.55 -0.33
C ALA A 67 10.89 11.66 0.37
N GLU A 68 9.91 12.25 -0.29
CA GLU A 68 8.52 12.26 0.14
C GLU A 68 7.73 11.20 -0.64
N VAL A 69 7.08 10.29 0.08
CA VAL A 69 6.25 9.24 -0.49
C VAL A 69 4.80 9.55 -0.21
N ARG A 70 3.97 9.59 -1.25
CA ARG A 70 2.51 9.46 -1.12
C ARG A 70 2.08 8.04 -1.46
N TRP A 71 1.51 7.37 -0.47
CA TRP A 71 0.71 6.17 -0.68
C TRP A 71 -0.74 6.60 -0.86
N ALA A 72 -1.40 6.17 -1.93
CA ALA A 72 -2.80 6.51 -2.15
C ALA A 72 -3.52 5.50 -3.05
N MET A 73 -4.85 5.49 -2.91
CA MET A 73 -5.77 4.68 -3.70
C MET A 73 -6.95 5.55 -4.17
N VAL A 74 -7.28 5.44 -5.45
CA VAL A 74 -8.47 6.10 -6.03
C VAL A 74 -9.72 5.28 -5.74
N THR A 75 -10.82 5.94 -5.43
CA THR A 75 -12.12 5.31 -5.19
C THR A 75 -13.28 6.24 -5.53
N TYR A 76 -14.43 5.65 -5.90
CA TYR A 76 -15.72 6.36 -5.99
C TYR A 76 -16.60 6.13 -4.76
N ALA A 77 -16.12 5.34 -3.80
CA ALA A 77 -16.85 5.05 -2.58
C ALA A 77 -17.01 6.31 -1.71
N LYS A 78 -18.06 6.31 -0.87
CA LYS A 78 -18.16 7.25 0.23
C LYS A 78 -17.12 6.88 1.29
N VAL A 79 -16.07 7.67 1.37
CA VAL A 79 -14.99 7.56 2.36
C VAL A 79 -15.36 8.29 3.66
N THR A 80 -15.18 7.64 4.80
CA THR A 80 -15.16 8.22 6.15
C THR A 80 -13.84 7.89 6.82
N ILE A 81 -13.05 8.88 7.23
CA ILE A 81 -11.83 8.66 8.02
C ILE A 81 -12.25 8.53 9.48
N GLU A 82 -12.03 7.35 10.07
CA GLU A 82 -12.44 7.02 11.44
C GLU A 82 -11.32 7.35 12.45
N SER A 83 -10.06 7.32 12.01
CA SER A 83 -8.89 7.69 12.80
C SER A 83 -7.70 8.05 11.90
N ALA A 84 -6.56 8.43 12.50
CA ALA A 84 -5.32 8.70 11.77
C ALA A 84 -4.89 7.57 10.82
N ARG A 85 -5.25 6.32 11.12
CA ARG A 85 -4.81 5.14 10.35
C ARG A 85 -5.95 4.26 9.84
N ARG A 86 -7.21 4.67 10.02
CA ARG A 86 -8.36 3.87 9.57
C ARG A 86 -9.40 4.70 8.85
N ALA A 87 -9.93 4.15 7.76
CA ALA A 87 -11.07 4.71 7.05
C ALA A 87 -12.04 3.61 6.61
N THR A 88 -13.33 3.97 6.53
CA THR A 88 -14.38 3.13 5.98
C THR A 88 -14.76 3.64 4.59
N LEU A 89 -14.80 2.75 3.60
CA LEU A 89 -15.24 3.01 2.24
C LEU A 89 -16.58 2.29 2.01
N ARG A 90 -17.62 3.01 1.58
CA ARG A 90 -18.95 2.46 1.30
C ARG A 90 -19.37 2.68 -0.14
N GLN A 91 -19.77 1.63 -0.83
CA GLN A 91 -20.25 1.70 -2.22
C GLN A 91 -21.31 0.61 -2.45
N ASP A 92 -22.45 0.98 -3.04
CA ASP A 92 -23.52 0.04 -3.43
C ASP A 92 -24.01 -0.91 -2.33
N GLY A 93 -24.00 -0.45 -1.07
CA GLY A 93 -24.38 -1.24 0.11
C GLY A 93 -23.23 -2.05 0.74
N GLU A 94 -22.12 -2.19 0.03
CA GLU A 94 -20.90 -2.86 0.49
C GLU A 94 -19.99 -1.95 1.30
N VAL A 95 -19.14 -2.56 2.13
CA VAL A 95 -18.22 -1.86 3.04
C VAL A 95 -16.82 -2.46 2.94
N LEU A 96 -15.82 -1.59 2.85
CA LEU A 96 -14.40 -1.93 2.92
C LEU A 96 -13.73 -1.09 4.00
N SER A 97 -13.03 -1.73 4.93
CA SER A 97 -12.14 -1.04 5.88
C SER A 97 -10.75 -0.91 5.27
N LEU A 98 -10.17 0.28 5.31
CA LEU A 98 -8.76 0.53 4.98
C LEU A 98 -8.03 0.86 6.28
N GLU A 99 -6.95 0.14 6.57
CA GLU A 99 -6.14 0.35 7.75
C GLU A 99 -4.64 0.39 7.44
N VAL A 100 -3.94 1.40 7.96
CA VAL A 100 -2.48 1.49 7.89
C VAL A 100 -1.87 0.79 9.10
N VAL A 101 -1.31 -0.39 8.86
CA VAL A 101 -0.65 -1.22 9.89
C VAL A 101 0.73 -0.65 10.22
N ALA A 102 1.47 -0.20 9.20
CA ALA A 102 2.76 0.45 9.34
C ALA A 102 2.99 1.49 8.23
N PRO A 103 3.72 2.59 8.49
CA PRO A 103 4.19 3.01 9.81
C PRO A 103 3.03 3.55 10.67
N VAL A 104 3.23 3.63 11.99
CA VAL A 104 2.16 4.01 12.93
C VAL A 104 1.95 5.52 13.08
N ASP A 105 2.90 6.33 12.59
CA ASP A 105 2.94 7.78 12.68
C ASP A 105 2.50 8.45 11.36
N VAL A 106 1.39 7.99 10.81
CA VAL A 106 0.79 8.58 9.60
C VAL A 106 -0.60 9.13 9.88
N GLN A 107 -1.04 10.04 9.02
CA GLN A 107 -2.38 10.61 9.05
C GLN A 107 -3.02 10.40 7.68
N LEU A 108 -4.08 9.60 7.65
CA LEU A 108 -4.93 9.46 6.48
C LEU A 108 -5.59 10.81 6.15
N GLU A 109 -5.66 11.07 4.85
CA GLU A 109 -6.29 12.23 4.27
C GLU A 109 -6.99 11.87 2.95
N ILE A 110 -7.82 12.78 2.45
CA ILE A 110 -8.45 12.69 1.13
C ILE A 110 -7.83 13.76 0.26
N PHE A 111 -7.17 13.35 -0.82
CA PHE A 111 -6.71 14.23 -1.89
C PHE A 111 -7.86 14.45 -2.87
N GLU A 112 -8.18 15.71 -3.14
CA GLU A 112 -9.19 16.10 -4.13
C GLU A 112 -8.63 15.91 -5.54
N ILE A 113 -9.23 14.99 -6.29
CA ILE A 113 -8.81 14.63 -7.66
C ILE A 113 -9.94 14.75 -8.68
N ALA A 114 -11.15 15.12 -8.24
CA ALA A 114 -12.33 15.16 -9.11
C ALA A 114 -12.25 16.29 -10.13
N GLN A 115 -11.52 17.36 -9.83
CA GLN A 115 -11.29 18.50 -10.72
C GLN A 115 -9.81 18.53 -11.11
N PRO A 116 -9.46 18.25 -12.37
CA PRO A 116 -8.08 18.38 -12.82
C PRO A 116 -7.65 19.85 -12.84
N PRO A 117 -6.34 20.14 -12.69
CA PRO A 117 -5.85 21.51 -12.66
C PRO A 117 -5.87 22.21 -14.03
N ASN A 118 -5.88 21.43 -15.12
CA ASN A 118 -5.87 21.97 -16.48
C ASN A 118 -7.28 21.99 -17.08
N ASP A 119 -7.57 23.00 -17.89
CA ASP A 119 -8.88 23.22 -18.53
C ASP A 119 -9.16 22.29 -19.71
N TYR A 120 -8.14 21.66 -20.27
CA TYR A 120 -8.25 20.66 -21.33
C TYR A 120 -8.47 19.23 -20.81
N ASP A 121 -8.32 19.01 -19.50
CA ASP A 121 -8.58 17.71 -18.88
C ASP A 121 -10.06 17.58 -18.49
N THR A 122 -10.65 16.40 -18.72
CA THR A 122 -12.05 16.15 -18.37
C THR A 122 -12.18 15.89 -16.86
N PRO A 123 -13.10 16.55 -16.14
CA PRO A 123 -13.37 16.27 -14.73
C PRO A 123 -13.69 14.80 -14.47
N ASN A 124 -13.38 14.33 -13.26
CA ASN A 124 -13.76 13.01 -12.77
C ASN A 124 -14.69 13.10 -11.53
N PRO A 125 -15.97 13.48 -11.72
CA PRO A 125 -16.87 13.76 -10.61
C PRO A 125 -17.04 12.56 -9.68
N GLY A 126 -16.96 12.81 -8.37
CA GLY A 126 -17.13 11.78 -7.34
C GLY A 126 -15.89 10.94 -7.08
N ALA A 127 -14.85 11.03 -7.91
CA ALA A 127 -13.58 10.37 -7.62
C ALA A 127 -12.87 11.03 -6.43
N LYS A 128 -12.38 10.19 -5.52
CA LYS A 128 -11.59 10.57 -4.36
C LYS A 128 -10.30 9.79 -4.38
N MET A 129 -9.25 10.35 -3.80
CA MET A 129 -8.01 9.63 -3.56
C MET A 129 -7.75 9.63 -2.06
N ILE A 130 -7.89 8.47 -1.41
CA ILE A 130 -7.55 8.31 0.00
C ILE A 130 -6.09 7.87 0.11
N GLY A 131 -5.35 8.44 1.05
CA GLY A 131 -3.97 8.07 1.26
C GLY A 131 -3.33 8.82 2.41
N PHE A 132 -2.01 8.85 2.42
CA PHE A 132 -1.20 9.62 3.36
C PHE A 132 0.17 9.90 2.74
N THR A 133 0.87 10.86 3.33
CA THR A 133 2.21 11.27 2.93
C THR A 133 3.23 10.93 4.02
N LEU A 134 4.41 10.48 3.62
CA LEU A 134 5.51 10.06 4.50
C LEU A 134 6.81 10.70 4.04
N SER A 135 7.52 11.36 4.95
CA SER A 135 8.89 11.85 4.71
C SER A 135 9.93 10.79 5.10
N LEU A 136 10.65 10.27 4.11
CA LEU A 136 11.73 9.32 4.28
C LEU A 136 13.08 10.02 4.45
N LYS A 137 13.83 9.62 5.48
CA LYS A 137 15.17 10.16 5.73
C LYS A 137 16.16 9.75 4.62
N PRO A 138 17.24 10.52 4.38
CA PRO A 138 18.35 10.07 3.55
C PRO A 138 18.94 8.74 4.03
N SER A 139 19.28 7.87 3.09
CA SER A 139 19.86 6.54 3.33
C SER A 139 19.03 5.65 4.26
N ALA A 140 17.71 5.88 4.31
CA ALA A 140 16.78 5.02 5.04
C ALA A 140 16.85 3.61 4.44
N LYS A 141 17.00 2.62 5.33
CA LYS A 141 16.95 1.22 4.98
C LYS A 141 15.55 0.72 5.21
N GLU A 142 15.00 0.04 4.20
CA GLU A 142 13.90 -0.89 4.35
C GLU A 142 12.70 -0.26 5.09
N THR A 143 12.20 0.86 4.57
CA THR A 143 10.96 1.45 5.09
C THR A 143 9.78 0.63 4.61
N HIS A 144 8.98 0.14 5.55
CA HIS A 144 7.77 -0.64 5.27
C HIS A 144 6.53 0.24 5.37
N ILE A 145 5.75 0.25 4.30
CA ILE A 145 4.40 0.80 4.28
C ILE A 145 3.44 -0.37 4.11
N ARG A 146 2.68 -0.72 5.14
CA ARG A 146 1.72 -1.82 5.13
C ARG A 146 0.31 -1.30 5.30
N VAL A 147 -0.51 -1.50 4.28
CA VAL A 147 -1.93 -1.14 4.26
C VAL A 147 -2.75 -2.40 4.04
N VAL A 148 -3.83 -2.57 4.81
CA VAL A 148 -4.76 -3.69 4.68
C VAL A 148 -6.15 -3.19 4.31
N LEU A 149 -6.80 -3.91 3.39
CA LEU A 149 -8.15 -3.68 2.92
C LEU A 149 -9.01 -4.87 3.32
N ILE A 150 -10.04 -4.65 4.14
CA ILE A 150 -10.82 -5.71 4.78
C ILE A 150 -12.29 -5.60 4.36
N PRO A 151 -12.81 -6.55 3.56
CA PRO A 151 -14.21 -6.58 3.17
C PRO A 151 -15.16 -6.78 4.36
N GLY A 152 -16.37 -6.20 4.29
CA GLY A 152 -17.42 -6.33 5.30
C GLY A 152 -17.28 -5.38 6.50
N GLY A 153 -16.23 -4.55 6.54
CA GLY A 153 -16.02 -3.55 7.58
C GLY A 153 -15.67 -4.01 9.00
N PRO A 154 -15.17 -5.25 9.29
CA PRO A 154 -14.56 -5.49 10.58
C PRO A 154 -13.18 -4.82 10.66
N ASP A 155 -12.75 -4.55 11.89
CA ASP A 155 -11.41 -4.01 12.19
C ASP A 155 -10.30 -5.03 11.85
N ALA A 156 -9.11 -4.53 11.49
CA ALA A 156 -7.90 -5.37 11.40
C ALA A 156 -7.44 -5.88 12.78
N ALA A 157 -7.97 -5.31 13.86
CA ALA A 157 -7.60 -5.63 15.23
C ALA A 157 -7.79 -7.13 15.51
N GLY A 158 -6.69 -7.81 15.87
CA GLY A 158 -6.68 -9.24 16.17
C GLY A 158 -6.44 -10.15 14.96
N GLN A 159 -6.29 -9.60 13.75
CA GLN A 159 -5.89 -10.36 12.56
C GLN A 159 -4.37 -10.30 12.38
N ASN A 160 -3.78 -11.39 11.88
CA ASN A 160 -2.35 -11.47 11.61
C ASN A 160 -2.06 -11.13 10.14
N PHE A 161 -1.28 -10.07 9.93
CA PHE A 161 -0.81 -9.64 8.61
C PHE A 161 0.73 -9.70 8.61
N PRO A 162 1.32 -10.86 8.24
CA PRO A 162 2.76 -11.09 8.30
C PRO A 162 3.51 -10.13 7.37
N ALA A 163 4.76 -9.84 7.70
CA ALA A 163 5.58 -8.99 6.84
C ALA A 163 5.80 -9.64 5.48
N MET A 164 5.98 -8.81 4.44
CA MET A 164 6.26 -9.30 3.09
C MET A 164 7.48 -10.24 3.03
N THR A 165 8.47 -10.05 3.90
CA THR A 165 9.64 -10.94 4.04
C THR A 165 9.28 -12.37 4.47
N ASP A 166 8.11 -12.55 5.10
CA ASP A 166 7.68 -13.82 5.68
C ASP A 166 6.67 -14.55 4.77
N TRP A 167 6.24 -13.94 3.65
CA TRP A 167 5.22 -14.53 2.77
C TRP A 167 5.66 -15.82 2.07
N ASN A 168 6.97 -15.97 1.84
CA ASN A 168 7.56 -17.19 1.28
C ASN A 168 8.13 -18.14 2.35
N SER A 169 7.99 -17.80 3.63
CA SER A 169 8.45 -18.66 4.71
C SER A 169 7.42 -19.76 4.97
N SER A 170 7.83 -21.03 4.84
CA SER A 170 7.04 -22.15 5.34
C SER A 170 6.75 -21.94 6.83
N PRO A 171 5.54 -22.24 7.34
CA PRO A 171 5.31 -22.24 8.78
C PRO A 171 6.31 -23.20 9.41
N THR A 172 7.18 -22.68 10.27
CA THR A 172 7.99 -23.52 11.14
C THR A 172 7.00 -24.34 11.96
N SER A 173 6.98 -25.66 11.75
CA SER A 173 6.26 -26.57 12.63
C SER A 173 6.71 -26.27 14.05
N ASP A 174 5.78 -25.78 14.86
CA ASP A 174 6.00 -25.55 16.28
C ASP A 174 6.30 -26.91 16.92
N ASP A 175 7.59 -27.15 17.19
CA ASP A 175 8.10 -28.35 17.82
C ASP A 175 7.87 -28.20 19.33
N SER A 176 6.61 -28.34 19.75
CA SER A 176 6.26 -28.46 21.16
C SER A 176 6.41 -29.92 21.58
N PRO A 177 7.38 -30.27 22.44
CA PRO A 177 7.47 -31.62 22.99
C PRO A 177 6.27 -31.89 23.90
N LEU A 178 5.68 -33.08 23.72
CA LEU A 178 4.68 -33.68 24.61
C LEU A 178 5.22 -33.90 26.03
#